data_AF-A0A957VM71-F1
#
_entry.id   AF-A0A957VM71-F1
#
_cell.length_a   1.000
_cell.length_b   1.000
_cell.length_c   1.000
_cell.angle_alpha   90.00
_cell.angle_beta   90.00
_cell.angle_gamma   90.00
#
_symmetry.space_group_name_H-M   'P 1'
#
loop_
_entity.id
_entity.type
_entity.pdbx_description
1 polymer ?
#
loop_
_entity_poly.entity_id
_entity_poly.type
_entity_poly.pdbx_seq_one_letter_code
_entity_poly.pdbx_strand_id
1 'polypeptide(L)'
;MDTIDMIFDGVVSGNQGMVEENVRAALAAGIPAKEILDDGLVDAMAEVGDRFEEGRYFVPEMLVAARAMKSGLSILREKLVEGNVQP
;
A
#
# COMPACT_ATOMS: atom_id res chain seq x y z
N MET A 1 -13.24 5.15 -9.21
CA MET A 1 -11.96 4.47 -8.97
C MET A 1 -11.88 4.29 -7.48
N ASP A 2 -11.74 3.04 -7.04
CA ASP A 2 -11.75 2.71 -5.62
C ASP A 2 -10.51 3.34 -4.94
N THR A 3 -10.63 3.70 -3.67
CA THR A 3 -9.46 4.10 -2.86
C THR A 3 -8.41 3.01 -2.79
N ILE A 4 -8.80 1.72 -2.78
CA ILE A 4 -7.85 0.59 -2.82
C ILE A 4 -7.09 0.56 -4.14
N ASP A 5 -7.77 0.75 -5.27
CA ASP A 5 -7.12 0.82 -6.60
C ASP A 5 -6.07 1.93 -6.64
N MET A 6 -6.38 3.10 -6.08
CA MET A 6 -5.46 4.24 -6.04
C MET A 6 -4.25 3.98 -5.13
N ILE A 7 -4.43 3.24 -4.04
CA ILE A 7 -3.33 2.81 -3.18
C ILE A 7 -2.43 1.85 -3.94
N PHE A 8 -3.02 0.88 -4.64
CA PHE A 8 -2.31 -0.09 -5.46
C PHE A 8 -1.46 0.61 -6.53
N ASP A 9 -2.09 1.48 -7.33
CA ASP A 9 -1.41 2.24 -8.38
C ASP A 9 -0.32 3.16 -7.79
N GLY A 10 -0.57 3.74 -6.62
CA GLY A 10 0.39 4.55 -5.88
C GLY A 10 1.64 3.76 -5.49
N VAL A 11 1.48 2.52 -5.01
CA VAL A 11 2.61 1.65 -4.68
C VAL A 11 3.36 1.23 -5.94
N VAL A 12 2.65 0.76 -6.97
CA VAL A 12 3.25 0.29 -8.23
C VAL A 12 4.02 1.40 -8.94
N SER A 13 3.53 2.64 -8.89
CA SER A 13 4.19 3.81 -9.47
C SER A 13 5.21 4.47 -8.55
N GLY A 14 5.31 4.05 -7.28
CA GLY A 14 6.21 4.65 -6.31
C GLY A 14 5.77 6.03 -5.78
N ASN A 15 4.50 6.39 -5.95
CA ASN A 15 3.93 7.66 -5.52
C ASN A 15 3.46 7.62 -4.06
N GLN A 16 4.36 8.00 -3.14
CA GLN A 16 4.08 8.08 -1.70
C GLN A 16 2.88 8.97 -1.35
N GLY A 17 2.74 10.14 -2.01
CA GLY A 17 1.66 11.08 -1.71
C GLY A 17 0.29 10.50 -2.02
N MET A 18 0.17 9.84 -3.17
CA MET A 18 -1.05 9.13 -3.57
C MET A 18 -1.40 8.01 -2.60
N VAL A 19 -0.42 7.21 -2.15
CA VAL A 19 -0.65 6.15 -1.16
C VAL A 19 -1.15 6.73 0.15
N GLU A 20 -0.48 7.75 0.70
CA GLU A 20 -0.88 8.32 2.00
C GLU A 20 -2.28 8.94 1.98
N GLU A 21 -2.60 9.69 0.91
CA GLU A 21 -3.91 10.31 0.73
C GLU A 21 -5.01 9.25 0.70
N ASN A 22 -4.85 8.22 -0.13
CA ASN A 22 -5.89 7.23 -0.34
C ASN A 22 -6.01 6.24 0.81
N VAL A 23 -4.92 5.89 1.52
CA VAL A 23 -5.00 5.10 2.76
C VAL A 23 -5.83 5.85 3.81
N ARG A 24 -5.63 7.16 3.98
CA ARG A 24 -6.44 7.97 4.92
C ARG A 24 -7.89 8.06 4.47
N ALA A 25 -8.13 8.23 3.18
CA ALA A 25 -9.49 8.26 2.63
C ALA A 25 -10.22 6.94 2.83
N ALA A 26 -9.56 5.80 2.57
CA ALA A 26 -10.11 4.46 2.79
C ALA A 26 -10.46 4.21 4.27
N LEU A 27 -9.56 4.57 5.19
CA LEU A 27 -9.83 4.49 6.63
C LEU A 27 -11.01 5.40 7.04
N ALA A 28 -11.10 6.61 6.50
CA ALA A 28 -12.20 7.54 6.76
C ALA A 28 -13.53 7.03 6.19
N ALA A 29 -13.50 6.28 5.10
CA ALA A 29 -14.65 5.59 4.52
C ALA A 29 -15.07 4.34 5.32
N GLY A 30 -14.32 3.97 6.36
CA GLY A 30 -14.61 2.81 7.21
C GLY A 30 -14.12 1.48 6.65
N ILE A 31 -13.28 1.49 5.61
CA ILE A 31 -12.67 0.28 5.06
C ILE A 31 -11.72 -0.31 6.13
N PRO A 32 -11.80 -1.62 6.43
CA PRO A 32 -10.93 -2.25 7.41
C PRO A 32 -9.45 -2.07 7.07
N ALA A 33 -8.62 -1.73 8.06
CA ALA A 33 -7.18 -1.56 7.88
C ALA A 33 -6.48 -2.81 7.31
N LYS A 34 -7.02 -4.00 7.60
CA LYS A 34 -6.53 -5.27 7.04
C LYS A 34 -6.81 -5.39 5.53
N GLU A 35 -7.98 -4.96 5.09
CA GLU A 35 -8.37 -4.97 3.67
C GLU A 35 -7.48 -4.00 2.87
N ILE A 36 -7.25 -2.80 3.40
CA ILE A 36 -6.34 -1.82 2.78
C ILE A 36 -4.90 -2.35 2.71
N LEU A 37 -4.46 -3.08 3.74
CA LEU A 37 -3.14 -3.69 3.77
C LEU A 37 -3.01 -4.77 2.70
N ASP A 38 -3.92 -5.74 2.69
CA ASP A 38 -3.84 -6.92 1.85
C ASP A 38 -4.06 -6.53 0.37
N ASP A 39 -5.20 -5.92 0.07
CA ASP A 39 -5.63 -5.68 -1.32
C ASP A 39 -4.97 -4.42 -1.92
N GLY A 40 -4.54 -3.47 -1.07
CA GLY A 40 -3.93 -2.22 -1.51
C GLY A 40 -2.41 -2.25 -1.53
N LEU A 41 -1.77 -2.69 -0.43
CA LEU A 41 -0.31 -2.58 -0.27
C LEU A 41 0.43 -3.88 -0.60
N VAL A 42 -0.09 -5.03 -0.18
CA VAL A 42 0.55 -6.34 -0.38
C VAL A 42 0.41 -6.78 -1.84
N ASP A 43 -0.79 -6.75 -2.39
CA ASP A 43 -1.03 -7.09 -3.80
C ASP A 43 -0.24 -6.19 -4.76
N ALA A 44 -0.12 -4.90 -4.44
CA ALA A 44 0.68 -3.98 -5.24
C ALA A 44 2.18 -4.30 -5.21
N MET A 45 2.71 -4.77 -4.07
CA MET A 45 4.08 -5.23 -3.99
C MET A 45 4.31 -6.56 -4.71
N ALA A 46 3.31 -7.44 -4.76
CA ALA A 46 3.36 -8.65 -5.57
C ALA A 46 3.48 -8.29 -7.06
N GLU A 47 2.64 -7.38 -7.56
CA GLU A 47 2.71 -6.87 -8.94
C GLU A 47 4.07 -6.23 -9.28
N VAL A 48 4.65 -5.47 -8.34
CA VAL A 48 6.00 -4.90 -8.50
C VAL A 48 7.05 -6.01 -8.62
N GLY A 49 6.91 -7.09 -7.84
CA GLY A 49 7.74 -8.28 -7.92
C GLY A 49 7.64 -8.96 -9.29
N ASP A 50 6.43 -9.20 -9.76
CA ASP A 50 6.18 -9.81 -11.07
C ASP A 50 6.78 -8.97 -12.20
N ARG A 51 6.63 -7.64 -12.15
CA ARG A 51 7.26 -6.72 -13.11
C ARG A 51 8.79 -6.77 -13.08
N PHE A 52 9.38 -6.98 -11.91
CA PHE A 52 10.83 -7.14 -11.78
C PHE A 52 11.30 -8.48 -12.37
N GLU A 53 10.60 -9.57 -12.10
CA GLU A 53 10.89 -10.89 -12.68
C GLU A 53 10.78 -10.89 -14.20
N GLU A 54 9.81 -10.16 -14.75
CA GLU A 54 9.63 -9.97 -16.19
C GLU A 54 10.62 -8.97 -16.83
N GLY A 55 11.51 -8.36 -16.03
CA GLY A 55 12.49 -7.39 -16.52
C GLY A 55 11.89 -6.04 -16.95
N ARG A 56 10.66 -5.74 -16.53
CA ARG A 56 10.01 -4.42 -16.76
C ARG A 56 10.41 -3.41 -15.70
N TYR A 57 10.65 -3.85 -14.46
CA TYR A 57 11.14 -3.03 -13.35
C TYR A 57 12.58 -3.43 -13.01
N PHE A 58 13.36 -2.47 -12.52
CA PHE A 58 14.69 -2.73 -11.98
C PHE A 58 14.73 -2.40 -10.48
N VAL A 59 15.91 -2.58 -9.88
CA VAL A 59 16.13 -2.30 -8.46
C VAL A 59 15.71 -0.89 -8.05
N PRO A 60 15.99 0.20 -8.81
CA PRO A 60 15.52 1.53 -8.46
C PRO A 60 14.00 1.62 -8.30
N GLU A 61 13.23 1.06 -9.25
CA GLU A 61 11.76 1.07 -9.21
C GLU A 61 11.24 0.29 -7.99
N MET A 62 11.83 -0.88 -7.69
CA MET A 62 11.48 -1.63 -6.49
C MET A 62 11.74 -0.83 -5.19
N LEU A 63 12.83 -0.08 -5.12
CA LEU A 63 13.14 0.75 -3.94
C LEU A 63 12.15 1.90 -3.76
N VAL A 64 11.68 2.51 -4.86
CA VAL A 64 10.67 3.58 -4.78
C VAL A 64 9.31 3.01 -4.40
N ALA A 65 8.89 1.88 -5.00
CA ALA A 65 7.66 1.18 -4.64
C ALA A 65 7.66 0.75 -3.16
N ALA A 66 8.74 0.16 -2.68
CA ALA A 66 8.89 -0.22 -1.28
C ALA A 66 8.79 1.00 -0.32
N ARG A 67 9.30 2.16 -0.75
CA ARG A 67 9.17 3.40 0.03
C ARG A 67 7.71 3.89 0.06
N ALA A 68 7.00 3.82 -1.06
CA ALA A 68 5.56 4.14 -1.12
C ALA A 68 4.72 3.19 -0.27
N MET A 69 4.97 1.88 -0.35
CA MET A 69 4.31 0.90 0.52
C MET A 69 4.54 1.20 2.00
N LYS A 70 5.78 1.56 2.37
CA LYS A 70 6.14 1.88 3.75
C LYS A 70 5.40 3.10 4.30
N SER A 71 5.11 4.11 3.47
CA SER A 71 4.35 5.28 3.93
C SER A 71 2.90 4.91 4.25
N GLY A 72 2.24 4.15 3.38
CA GLY A 72 0.90 3.60 3.64
C GLY A 72 0.85 2.72 4.89
N LEU A 73 1.80 1.79 5.03
CA LEU A 73 1.88 0.92 6.21
C LEU A 73 2.08 1.71 7.52
N SER A 74 2.83 2.82 7.47
CA SER A 74 3.02 3.65 8.66
C SER A 74 1.71 4.26 9.18
N ILE A 75 0.76 4.54 8.29
CA ILE A 75 -0.57 5.05 8.66
C ILE A 75 -1.44 3.91 9.20
N LEU A 76 -1.40 2.74 8.57
CA LEU A 76 -2.17 1.58 9.01
C LEU A 76 -1.72 1.02 10.36
N ARG A 77 -0.43 1.14 10.71
CA ARG A 77 0.16 0.55 11.94
C ARG A 77 -0.60 0.91 13.20
N GLU A 78 -1.01 2.17 13.38
CA GLU A 78 -1.76 2.58 14.57
C GLU A 78 -3.08 1.80 14.68
N LYS A 79 -3.77 1.61 13.55
CA LYS A 79 -5.07 0.90 13.47
C LYS A 79 -4.95 -0.62 13.50
N LEU A 80 -3.89 -1.17 12.94
CA LEU A 80 -3.61 -2.61 12.98
C LEU A 80 -3.17 -3.07 14.37
N VAL A 81 -2.45 -2.23 15.11
CA VAL A 81 -2.09 -2.51 16.51
C VAL A 81 -3.31 -2.37 17.40
N GLU A 82 -4.13 -1.32 17.26
CA GLU A 82 -5.41 -1.18 17.99
C GLU A 82 -6.32 -2.40 17.79
N GLY A 83 -6.36 -2.98 16.58
CA GLY A 83 -7.14 -4.20 16.28
C GLY A 83 -6.55 -5.51 16.83
N ASN A 84 -5.27 -5.52 17.22
CA ASN A 84 -4.55 -6.69 17.77
C ASN A 84 -4.28 -6.58 19.29
N VAL A 85 -4.84 -5.59 19.99
CA VAL A 85 -4.86 -5.59 21.46
C VAL A 85 -6.06 -6.42 21.93
N GLN A 86 -5.86 -7.73 22.11
CA GLN A 86 -6.64 -8.49 23.09
C GLN A 86 -5.96 -8.38 24.47
N PRO A 87 -6.72 -8.18 25.56
CA PRO A 87 -6.18 -8.04 26.92
C PRO A 87 -5.47 -9.30 27.43
#